data_AF-A0A5Q4EPN8-F1
#
_entry.id   AF-A0A5Q4EPN8-F1
#
_cell.length_a   1.000
_cell.length_b   1.000
_cell.length_c   1.000
_cell.angle_alpha   90.00
_cell.angle_beta   90.00
_cell.angle_gamma   90.00
#
_symmetry.space_group_name_H-M   'P 1'
#
loop_
_entity.id
_entity.type
_entity.pdbx_description
1 polymer ?
#
loop_
_entity_poly.entity_id
_entity_poly.type
_entity_poly.pdbx_seq_one_letter_code
_entity_poly.pdbx_strand_id
1 'polypeptide(L)'
;MPSTSRLAPDRLHKRMCLSCGRADSRLQGEQGVHVYECPSCGADLYARPARSYAEMEGFSTAPTGRYSTFERLSTLMLTTSDPHAESRRRRERFLHMAMLAGALTSAMVLAAALTAITLLLLV
;
A
#
# COMPACT_ATOMS: atom_id res chain seq x y z
N MET A 1 -19.76 26.72 41.04
CA MET A 1 -18.77 26.02 40.19
C MET A 1 -19.46 24.87 39.48
N PRO A 2 -19.69 24.92 38.16
CA PRO A 2 -20.19 23.77 37.43
C PRO A 2 -19.05 22.87 36.95
N SER A 3 -19.27 21.58 37.11
CA SER A 3 -18.44 20.43 36.78
C SER A 3 -18.11 20.33 35.29
N THR A 4 -16.83 20.27 34.96
CA THR A 4 -16.29 19.94 33.63
C THR A 4 -16.38 18.44 33.38
N SER A 5 -17.59 17.93 33.12
CA SER A 5 -17.74 16.64 32.46
C SER A 5 -17.22 16.77 31.02
N ARG A 6 -15.99 16.31 30.78
CA ARG A 6 -15.47 16.05 29.43
C ARG A 6 -16.39 15.02 28.78
N LEU A 7 -17.37 15.50 28.02
CA LEU A 7 -18.07 14.68 27.03
C LEU A 7 -16.97 14.16 26.09
N ALA A 8 -16.61 12.89 26.26
CA ALA A 8 -15.79 12.21 25.28
C ALA A 8 -16.45 12.44 23.92
N PRO A 9 -15.71 12.89 22.88
CA PRO A 9 -16.30 13.11 21.58
C PRO A 9 -17.01 11.84 21.17
N ASP A 10 -18.28 12.00 20.80
CA ASP A 10 -19.14 10.94 20.30
C ASP A 10 -18.33 10.10 19.31
N ARG A 11 -18.19 8.80 19.58
CA ARG A 11 -17.16 7.95 18.97
C ARG A 11 -17.19 8.15 17.46
N LEU A 12 -16.06 8.62 16.91
CA LEU A 12 -15.87 8.87 15.48
C LEU A 12 -16.59 7.79 14.68
N HIS A 13 -17.57 8.20 13.86
CA HIS A 13 -18.41 7.31 13.06
C HIS A 13 -17.57 6.18 12.45
N LYS A 14 -18.08 4.95 12.59
CA LYS A 14 -17.48 3.70 12.11
C LYS A 14 -16.63 3.92 10.85
N ARG A 15 -15.30 3.87 10.98
CA ARG A 15 -14.39 4.07 9.85
C ARG A 15 -14.60 2.96 8.82
N MET A 16 -14.67 3.36 7.55
CA MET A 16 -14.84 2.49 6.40
C MET A 16 -13.67 2.67 5.43
N CYS A 17 -13.16 1.58 4.88
CA CYS A 17 -12.17 1.64 3.81
C CYS A 17 -12.82 2.17 2.54
N LEU A 18 -12.32 3.28 2.00
CA LEU A 18 -12.85 3.90 0.77
C LEU A 18 -12.56 3.06 -0.49
N SER A 19 -11.57 2.17 -0.45
CA SER A 19 -11.20 1.33 -1.60
C SER A 19 -12.06 0.07 -1.73
N CYS A 20 -12.46 -0.57 -0.62
CA CYS A 20 -13.19 -1.84 -0.64
C CYS A 20 -14.51 -1.85 0.13
N GLY A 21 -14.88 -0.76 0.81
CA GLY A 21 -16.13 -0.63 1.56
C GLY A 21 -16.17 -1.40 2.89
N ARG A 22 -15.10 -2.10 3.29
CA ARG A 22 -15.05 -2.78 4.60
C ARG A 22 -15.16 -1.76 5.72
N ALA A 23 -16.09 -1.99 6.65
CA ALA A 23 -16.28 -1.18 7.85
C ALA A 23 -16.18 -2.08 9.09
N ASP A 24 -15.02 -2.08 9.74
CA ASP A 24 -14.67 -2.99 10.84
C ASP A 24 -14.06 -2.19 12.01
N SER A 25 -14.17 -2.70 13.24
CA SER A 25 -13.61 -2.06 14.44
C SER A 25 -12.08 -1.98 14.40
N ARG A 26 -11.45 -2.92 13.71
CA ARG A 26 -9.99 -2.93 13.44
C ARG A 26 -9.52 -1.70 12.65
N LEU A 27 -10.41 -1.00 11.95
CA LEU A 27 -10.11 0.24 11.22
C LEU A 27 -10.19 1.49 12.12
N GLN A 28 -10.69 1.36 13.35
CA GLN A 28 -10.90 2.50 14.25
C GLN A 28 -9.63 2.93 14.98
N GLY A 29 -8.64 2.03 15.09
CA GLY A 29 -7.29 2.31 15.58
C GLY A 29 -7.19 2.81 17.02
N GLU A 30 -5.98 2.74 17.57
CA GLU A 30 -5.63 3.42 18.82
C GLU A 30 -5.17 4.84 18.47
N GLN A 31 -6.06 5.82 18.64
CA GLN A 31 -5.77 7.26 18.72
C GLN A 31 -4.72 7.84 17.73
N GLY A 32 -4.81 7.50 16.44
CA GLY A 32 -4.23 8.33 15.37
C GLY A 32 -2.70 8.35 15.22
N VAL A 33 -1.96 7.44 15.87
CA VAL A 33 -0.48 7.38 15.78
C VAL A 33 0.01 6.37 14.73
N HIS A 34 -0.83 5.42 14.31
CA HIS A 34 -0.44 4.37 13.36
C HIS A 34 -1.06 4.56 11.97
N VAL A 35 -0.25 4.39 10.92
CA VAL A 35 -0.70 4.25 9.53
C VAL A 35 -1.40 2.90 9.43
N TYR A 36 -2.73 2.91 9.27
CA TYR A 36 -3.52 1.68 9.17
C TYR A 36 -3.69 1.30 7.70
N GLU A 37 -3.24 0.08 7.36
CA GLU A 37 -3.61 -0.58 6.12
C GLU A 37 -4.92 -1.35 6.31
N CYS A 38 -5.79 -1.34 5.31
CA CYS A 38 -7.00 -2.15 5.33
C CYS A 38 -6.60 -3.64 5.32
N PRO A 39 -7.06 -4.47 6.29
CA PRO A 39 -6.71 -5.88 6.33
C PRO A 39 -7.33 -6.70 5.19
N SER A 40 -8.28 -6.12 4.45
CA SER A 40 -8.95 -6.80 3.34
C SER A 40 -8.27 -6.57 1.99
N CYS A 41 -7.80 -5.35 1.74
CA CYS A 41 -7.26 -4.94 0.44
C CYS A 41 -5.87 -4.31 0.51
N GLY A 42 -5.30 -4.13 1.71
CA GLY A 42 -4.00 -3.51 1.93
C GLY A 42 -3.94 -2.00 1.70
N ALA A 43 -5.08 -1.34 1.42
CA ALA A 43 -5.10 0.08 1.14
C ALA A 43 -4.74 0.91 2.38
N ASP A 44 -3.86 1.90 2.22
CA ASP A 44 -3.52 2.85 3.28
C ASP A 44 -4.72 3.77 3.55
N LEU A 45 -5.27 3.68 4.76
CA LEU A 45 -6.46 4.42 5.18
C LEU A 45 -6.15 5.89 5.51
N TYR A 46 -4.89 6.25 5.67
CA TYR A 46 -4.41 7.60 5.96
C TYR A 46 -3.76 8.27 4.75
N ALA A 47 -3.52 7.51 3.67
CA ALA A 47 -3.12 8.08 2.40
C ALA A 47 -4.23 9.03 1.92
N ARG A 48 -4.00 10.33 2.13
CA ARG A 48 -4.78 11.35 1.45
C ARG A 48 -4.48 11.19 -0.04
N PRO A 49 -5.47 10.96 -0.92
CA PRO A 49 -5.21 11.00 -2.35
C PRO A 49 -4.59 12.37 -2.66
N ALA A 50 -3.60 12.41 -3.53
CA ALA A 50 -2.94 13.64 -3.96
C ALA A 50 -3.90 14.47 -4.83
N ARG A 51 -5.02 14.90 -4.26
CA ARG A 51 -5.94 15.83 -4.88
C ARG A 51 -5.38 17.21 -4.71
N SER A 52 -5.34 17.96 -5.81
CA SER A 52 -5.07 19.37 -5.73
C SER A 52 -6.15 20.03 -4.86
N TYR A 53 -5.79 21.10 -4.15
CA TYR A 53 -6.75 21.83 -3.32
C TYR A 53 -8.00 22.25 -4.12
N ALA A 54 -7.80 22.64 -5.39
CA ALA A 54 -8.84 22.95 -6.35
C ALA A 54 -9.84 21.80 -6.59
N GLU A 55 -9.39 20.54 -6.65
CA GLU A 55 -10.29 19.38 -6.81
C GLU A 55 -11.15 19.11 -5.58
N MET A 56 -10.63 19.39 -4.37
CA MET A 56 -11.40 19.23 -3.14
C MET A 56 -12.46 20.31 -2.95
N GLU A 57 -12.22 21.50 -3.50
CA GLU A 57 -13.18 22.60 -3.53
C GLU A 57 -14.15 22.52 -4.72
N GLY A 58 -14.02 21.51 -5.59
CA GLY A 58 -14.89 21.31 -6.74
C GLY A 58 -14.58 22.21 -7.95
N PHE A 59 -13.40 22.86 -7.96
CA PHE A 59 -12.89 23.64 -9.10
C PHE A 59 -12.26 22.78 -10.19
N SER A 60 -12.36 21.45 -10.13
CA SER A 60 -12.08 20.61 -11.30
C SER A 60 -13.09 21.01 -12.37
N THR A 61 -12.65 21.83 -13.32
CA THR A 61 -13.40 22.23 -14.49
C THR A 61 -13.88 20.95 -15.17
N ALA A 62 -15.15 20.60 -14.98
CA ALA A 62 -15.78 19.66 -15.88
C ALA A 62 -15.76 20.34 -17.25
N PRO A 63 -15.08 19.82 -18.29
CA PRO A 63 -15.36 20.29 -19.62
C PRO A 63 -16.81 19.89 -19.92
N THR A 64 -17.69 20.88 -19.85
CA THR A 64 -19.04 20.82 -20.40
C THR A 64 -18.91 20.74 -21.92
N GLY A 65 -18.58 19.56 -22.44
CA GLY A 65 -18.35 19.38 -23.85
C GLY A 65 -17.92 17.97 -24.17
N ARG A 66 -18.90 17.13 -24.54
CA ARG A 66 -18.77 15.88 -25.33
C ARG A 66 -17.33 15.35 -25.45
N TYR A 67 -16.90 14.60 -24.43
CA TYR A 67 -15.61 13.92 -24.42
C TYR A 67 -15.46 13.02 -25.64
N SER A 68 -14.42 13.29 -26.43
CA SER A 68 -14.00 12.40 -27.50
C SER A 68 -13.54 11.06 -26.92
N THR A 69 -13.75 9.96 -27.64
CA THR A 69 -13.37 8.59 -27.22
C THR A 69 -11.89 8.48 -26.83
N PHE A 70 -11.05 9.41 -27.30
CA PHE A 70 -9.63 9.54 -27.00
C PHE A 70 -9.38 9.97 -25.53
N GLU A 71 -10.15 10.90 -24.97
CA GLU A 71 -9.98 11.35 -23.58
C GLU A 71 -10.38 10.30 -22.55
N ARG A 72 -11.36 9.44 -22.85
CA ARG A 72 -11.67 8.28 -21.98
C ARG A 72 -10.51 7.30 -21.90
N LEU A 73 -9.77 7.10 -22.99
CA LEU A 73 -8.55 6.30 -23.00
C LEU A 73 -7.42 7.00 -22.23
N SER A 74 -7.27 8.32 -22.37
CA SER A 74 -6.32 9.11 -21.59
C SER A 74 -6.60 9.04 -20.09
N THR A 75 -7.85 9.21 -19.66
CA THR A 75 -8.22 9.14 -18.23
C THR A 75 -8.08 7.72 -17.70
N LEU A 76 -8.40 6.69 -18.47
CA LEU A 76 -8.12 5.30 -18.06
C LEU A 76 -6.60 5.05 -17.96
N MET A 77 -5.79 5.55 -18.90
CA MET A 77 -4.33 5.42 -18.80
C MET A 77 -3.70 6.22 -17.66
N LEU A 78 -4.27 7.38 -17.29
CA LEU A 78 -3.81 8.22 -16.18
C LEU A 78 -4.35 7.81 -14.81
N THR A 79 -5.46 7.05 -14.75
CA THR A 79 -6.05 6.58 -13.48
C THR A 79 -5.71 5.13 -13.14
N THR A 80 -5.07 4.37 -14.05
CA THR A 80 -4.64 2.99 -13.77
C THR A 80 -3.29 2.86 -13.08
N SER A 81 -2.46 3.91 -13.06
CA SER A 81 -1.18 3.88 -12.37
C SER A 81 -1.31 4.59 -11.03
N ASP A 82 -1.84 3.91 -10.03
CA ASP A 82 -1.59 4.29 -8.64
C ASP A 82 -0.08 4.06 -8.39
N PRO A 83 0.75 5.12 -8.33
CA PRO A 83 2.20 4.98 -8.26
C PRO A 83 2.63 4.23 -6.97
N HIS A 84 1.77 4.23 -5.95
CA HIS A 84 2.01 3.51 -4.71
C HIS A 84 1.73 2.01 -4.85
N ALA A 85 0.71 1.61 -5.62
CA ALA A 85 0.46 0.20 -5.91
C ALA A 85 1.60 -0.42 -6.72
N GLU A 86 2.17 0.32 -7.67
CA GLU A 86 3.35 -0.13 -8.43
C GLU A 86 4.60 -0.20 -7.55
N SER A 87 4.79 0.75 -6.62
CA SER A 87 5.90 0.72 -5.66
C SER A 87 5.88 -0.52 -4.75
N ARG A 88 4.68 -0.97 -4.31
CA ARG A 88 4.51 -2.16 -3.48
C ARG A 88 4.85 -3.43 -4.27
N ARG A 89 4.31 -3.57 -5.49
CA ARG A 89 4.64 -4.70 -6.38
C ARG A 89 6.13 -4.75 -6.72
N ARG A 90 6.77 -3.59 -6.87
CA ARG A 90 8.22 -3.50 -7.12
C ARG A 90 9.03 -3.95 -5.90
N ARG A 91 8.62 -3.59 -4.68
CA ARG A 91 9.23 -4.07 -3.43
C ARG A 91 9.06 -5.58 -3.24
N GLU A 92 7.87 -6.11 -3.49
CA GLU A 92 7.62 -7.56 -3.42
C GLU A 92 8.50 -8.33 -4.41
N ARG A 93 8.57 -7.87 -5.66
CA ARG A 93 9.49 -8.47 -6.65
C ARG A 93 10.94 -8.37 -6.21
N PHE A 94 11.36 -7.24 -5.65
CA PHE A 94 12.72 -7.07 -5.14
C PHE A 94 13.03 -8.05 -4.01
N LEU A 95 12.11 -8.24 -3.05
CA LEU A 95 12.27 -9.21 -1.96
C LEU A 95 12.33 -10.64 -2.49
N HIS A 96 11.47 -11.01 -3.45
CA HIS A 96 11.52 -12.32 -4.09
C HIS A 96 12.85 -12.57 -4.80
N MET A 97 13.33 -11.59 -5.58
CA MET A 97 14.62 -11.71 -6.27
C MET A 97 15.79 -11.79 -5.29
N ALA A 98 15.75 -11.03 -4.18
CA ALA A 98 16.76 -11.08 -3.12
C ALA A 98 16.79 -12.46 -2.42
N MET A 99 15.62 -13.04 -2.11
CA MET A 99 15.54 -14.38 -1.52
C MET A 99 16.06 -15.46 -2.47
N LEU A 100 15.72 -15.40 -3.76
CA LEU A 100 16.23 -16.35 -4.76
C LEU A 100 17.75 -16.22 -4.93
N ALA A 101 18.28 -15.00 -4.98
CA ALA A 101 19.72 -14.76 -5.04
C ALA A 101 20.43 -15.31 -3.79
N GLY A 102 19.88 -15.09 -2.58
CA GLY A 102 20.42 -15.64 -1.34
C GLY A 102 20.38 -17.17 -1.26
N ALA A 103 19.34 -17.80 -1.81
CA ALA A 103 19.25 -19.26 -1.90
C ALA A 103 20.32 -19.83 -2.85
N LEU A 104 20.57 -19.18 -3.98
CA LEU A 104 21.60 -19.60 -4.93
C LEU A 104 23.01 -19.45 -4.35
N THR A 105 23.31 -18.34 -3.70
CA THR A 105 24.64 -18.12 -3.10
C THR A 105 24.93 -19.12 -1.98
N SER A 106 23.96 -19.37 -1.09
CA SER A 106 24.11 -20.37 -0.04
C SER A 106 24.29 -21.78 -0.59
N ALA A 107 23.55 -22.16 -1.63
CA ALA A 107 23.70 -23.45 -2.30
C ALA A 107 25.09 -23.65 -2.93
N MET A 108 25.65 -22.62 -3.57
CA MET A 108 27.00 -22.69 -4.15
C MET A 108 28.09 -22.85 -3.09
N VAL A 109 27.97 -22.16 -1.95
CA VAL A 109 28.93 -22.29 -0.84
C VAL A 109 28.87 -23.69 -0.24
N LEU A 110 27.68 -24.25 -0.05
CA LEU A 110 27.50 -25.62 0.44
C LEU A 110 28.10 -26.65 -0.54
N ALA A 111 27.87 -26.49 -1.84
CA ALA A 111 28.44 -27.37 -2.85
C ALA A 111 29.98 -27.33 -2.83
N ALA A 112 30.58 -26.13 -2.76
CA ALA A 112 32.03 -25.97 -2.68
C ALA A 112 32.63 -26.59 -1.40
N ALA A 113 31.96 -26.43 -0.26
CA ALA A 113 32.37 -27.03 1.01
C ALA A 113 32.31 -28.56 0.93
N LEU A 114 31.24 -29.13 0.37
CA LEU A 114 31.11 -30.58 0.19
C LEU A 114 32.20 -31.13 -0.74
N THR A 115 32.50 -30.44 -1.86
CA THR A 115 33.58 -30.87 -2.76
C THR A 115 34.94 -30.84 -2.07
N ALA A 116 35.21 -29.82 -1.24
CA ALA A 116 36.45 -29.74 -0.48
C ALA A 116 36.58 -30.88 0.54
N ILE A 117 35.50 -31.21 1.26
CA ILE A 117 35.46 -32.34 2.20
C ILE A 117 35.70 -33.66 1.47
N THR A 118 35.06 -33.88 0.31
CA THR A 118 35.27 -35.12 -0.46
C THR A 118 36.71 -35.28 -0.94
N LEU A 119 37.38 -34.19 -1.32
CA LEU A 119 38.79 -34.22 -1.70
C LEU A 119 39.70 -34.55 -0.50
N LEU A 120 39.40 -34.01 0.68
CA LEU A 120 40.15 -34.32 1.91
C LEU A 120 40.04 -35.78 2.34
N LEU A 121 38.89 -36.43 2.10
CA LEU A 121 38.68 -37.85 2.44
C LEU A 121 39.32 -38.82 1.43
N LEU A 122 39.70 -38.34 0.25
CA LEU A 122 40.34 -39.15 -0.81
C LEU A 122 41.87 -39.16 -0.72
N VAL A 123 42.47 -38.27 0.09
CA VAL A 123 43.91 -38.16 0.34
C VAL A 123 44.27 -38.96 1.59
#